data_AF-A0A0Q5D8G3-F1
#
_entry.id   AF-A0A0Q5D8G3-F1
#
_cell.length_a   1.000
_cell.length_b   1.000
_cell.length_c   1.000
_cell.angle_alpha   90.00
_cell.angle_beta   90.00
_cell.angle_gamma   90.00
#
_symmetry.space_group_name_H-M   'P 1'
#
loop_
_entity.id
_entity.type
_entity.pdbx_description
1 polymer ?
#
loop_
_entity_poly.entity_id
_entity_poly.type
_entity_poly.pdbx_seq_one_letter_code
_entity_poly.pdbx_strand_id
1 'polypeptide(L)' 'MSHHDEDKGRVKLAVLVREMRENLVAHIEIAQLSAKISRAKYLALVAEGFTEQQALELCEP' A
#
# COMPACT_ATOMS: atom_id res chain seq x y z
N MET A 1 -29.61 5.98 -6.81
CA MET A 1 -28.92 6.58 -5.64
C MET A 1 -29.45 7.99 -5.49
N SER A 2 -29.69 8.45 -4.26
CA SER A 2 -30.23 9.81 -4.02
C SER A 2 -29.13 10.86 -4.15
N HIS A 3 -29.46 12.09 -4.56
CA HIS A 3 -28.51 13.23 -4.57
C HIS A 3 -27.79 13.41 -3.22
N HIS A 4 -28.47 13.11 -2.12
CA HIS A 4 -27.90 13.15 -0.76
C HIS A 4 -26.77 12.13 -0.53
N ASP A 5 -26.84 10.97 -1.19
CA ASP A 5 -25.83 9.92 -1.07
C ASP A 5 -24.57 10.27 -1.87
N GLU A 6 -24.74 10.91 -3.03
CA GLU A 6 -23.65 11.40 -3.87
C GLU A 6 -22.84 12.51 -3.18
N ASP A 7 -23.53 13.47 -2.56
CA ASP A 7 -22.87 14.57 -1.84
C ASP A 7 -22.13 14.07 -0.59
N LYS A 8 -22.69 13.11 0.15
CA LYS A 8 -21.97 12.43 1.25
C LYS A 8 -20.72 11.71 0.76
N GLY A 9 -20.77 11.07 -0.41
CA GLY A 9 -19.60 10.42 -1.03
C GLY A 9 -18.49 11.42 -1.35
N ARG A 10 -18.85 12.57 -1.92
CA ARG A 10 -17.90 13.66 -2.25
C ARG A 10 -17.24 14.24 -1.01
N VAL A 11 -18.01 14.49 0.06
CA VAL A 11 -17.48 15.01 1.32
C VAL A 11 -16.50 14.01 1.95
N LYS A 12 -16.82 12.72 1.96
CA LYS A 12 -15.93 11.67 2.47
C LYS A 12 -14.60 11.61 1.70
N LEU A 13 -14.65 11.68 0.37
CA LEU A 13 -13.44 11.69 -0.45
C LEU A 13 -12.59 12.95 -0.23
N ALA A 14 -13.23 14.12 -0.07
CA ALA A 14 -12.51 15.36 0.22
C ALA A 14 -11.79 15.32 1.57
N VAL A 15 -12.43 14.73 2.61
CA VAL A 15 -11.81 14.50 3.91
C VAL A 15 -10.61 13.54 3.78
N LEU A 16 -10.78 12.41 3.09
CA LEU A 16 -9.69 11.45 2.87
C LEU A 16 -8.49 12.09 2.17
N VAL A 17 -8.72 12.87 1.11
CA VAL A 17 -7.63 13.56 0.39
C VAL A 17 -6.92 14.56 1.29
N ARG A 18 -7.66 15.27 2.16
CA ARG A 18 -7.05 16.19 3.13
C ARG A 18 -6.17 15.42 4.11
N GLU A 19 -6.67 14.35 4.71
CA GLU A 19 -5.93 13.51 5.66
C GLU A 19 -4.67 12.89 5.01
N MET A 20 -4.78 12.41 3.77
CA MET A 20 -3.62 11.91 3.02
C MET A 20 -2.58 13.00 2.72
N ARG A 21 -3.00 14.23 2.43
CA ARG A 21 -2.08 15.36 2.22
C ARG A 21 -1.38 15.77 3.51
N GLU A 22 -2.13 15.86 4.60
CA GLU A 22 -1.59 16.18 5.94
C GLU A 22 -0.54 15.14 6.38
N ASN A 23 -0.72 13.88 6.01
CA ASN A 23 0.17 12.78 6.39
C ASN A 23 1.05 12.25 5.24
N LEU A 24 1.19 13.00 4.15
CA LEU A 24 1.83 12.51 2.92
C LEU A 24 3.25 11.99 3.15
N VAL A 25 4.04 12.70 3.97
CA VAL A 25 5.41 12.29 4.29
C VAL A 25 5.45 10.94 5.00
N ALA A 26 4.55 10.70 5.95
CA ALA A 26 4.45 9.42 6.64
C ALA A 26 4.00 8.30 5.69
N HIS A 27 3.07 8.56 4.77
CA HIS A 27 2.69 7.59 3.74
C HIS A 27 3.84 7.24 2.80
N ILE A 28 4.65 8.22 2.41
CA ILE A 28 5.86 7.98 1.61
C ILE A 28 6.85 7.11 2.40
N GLU A 29 7.09 7.41 3.67
CA GLU A 29 7.98 6.63 4.52
C GLU A 29 7.49 5.19 4.69
N ILE A 30 6.19 4.99 4.93
CA ILE A 30 5.56 3.67 4.98
C ILE A 30 5.80 2.91 3.66
N ALA A 31 5.58 3.54 2.51
CA ALA A 31 5.79 2.89 1.22
C ALA A 31 7.26 2.47 1.02
N GLN A 32 8.21 3.33 1.43
CA GLN A 32 9.63 3.02 1.36
C GLN A 32 10.02 1.87 2.30
N LEU A 33 9.48 1.84 3.53
CA LEU A 33 9.72 0.77 4.48
C LEU A 33 9.12 -0.55 3.97
N SER A 34 7.89 -0.53 3.47
CA SER A 34 7.25 -1.70 2.87
C SER A 34 8.07 -2.26 1.71
N ALA A 35 8.60 -1.42 0.81
CA ALA A 35 9.45 -1.87 -0.28
C ALA A 35 10.74 -2.56 0.23
N LYS A 36 11.36 -2.03 1.29
CA LYS A 36 12.54 -2.65 1.92
C LYS A 36 12.19 -4.01 2.53
N ILE A 37 11.05 -4.12 3.21
CA ILE A 37 10.55 -5.37 3.80
C ILE A 37 10.27 -6.40 2.69
N SER A 38 9.58 -6.02 1.63
CA SER A 38 9.30 -6.92 0.49
C SER A 38 10.58 -7.42 -0.15
N ARG A 39 11.59 -6.56 -0.33
CA ARG A 39 12.90 -6.98 -0.85
C ARG A 39 13.60 -7.96 0.09
N ALA A 40 13.59 -7.69 1.40
CA ALA A 40 14.20 -8.59 2.37
C ALA A 40 13.52 -9.96 2.39
N LYS A 41 12.19 -9.99 2.30
CA LYS A 41 11.40 -11.23 2.20
C LYS A 41 11.74 -12.01 0.93
N TYR A 42 11.77 -11.36 -0.23
CA TYR A 42 12.15 -12.01 -1.49
C TYR A 42 13.54 -12.67 -1.40
N LEU A 43 14.54 -11.92 -0.90
CA LEU A 43 15.91 -12.44 -0.78
C LEU A 43 15.99 -13.62 0.18
N ALA A 44 15.25 -13.56 1.30
CA ALA A 44 15.18 -14.67 2.25
C ALA A 44 14.56 -15.92 1.61
N LEU A 45 13.46 -15.77 0.86
CA LEU A 45 12.81 -16.90 0.16
C LEU A 45 13.76 -17.56 -0.84
N VAL A 46 14.47 -16.78 -1.65
CA VAL A 46 15.46 -17.33 -2.58
C VAL A 46 16.59 -18.05 -1.83
N ALA A 47 17.07 -17.50 -0.72
CA ALA A 47 18.11 -18.13 0.10
C ALA A 47 17.65 -19.46 0.74
N GLU A 48 16.36 -19.57 1.09
CA GLU A 48 15.73 -20.80 1.62
C GLU A 48 15.43 -21.84 0.51
N GLY A 49 15.76 -21.55 -0.75
CA GLY A 49 15.65 -22.50 -1.87
C GLY A 49 14.35 -22.40 -2.68
N PHE A 50 13.55 -21.35 -2.48
CA PHE A 50 12.43 -21.06 -3.38
C PHE A 50 12.95 -20.56 -4.73
N THR A 51 12.22 -20.85 -5.81
CA THR A 51 12.51 -20.24 -7.11
C THR A 51 12.16 -18.75 -7.08
N GLU A 52 12.76 -17.96 -7.99
CA GLU A 52 12.45 -16.53 -8.07
C GLU A 52 10.94 -16.28 -8.30
N GLN A 53 10.29 -17.10 -9.12
CA GLN A 53 8.86 -17.00 -9.38
C GLN A 53 8.03 -17.25 -8.10
N GLN A 54 8.34 -18.31 -7.34
CA GLN A 54 7.66 -18.60 -6.08
C GLN A 54 7.90 -17.47 -5.05
N ALA A 55 9.12 -16.93 -5.01
CA ALA A 55 9.44 -15.82 -4.11
C ALA A 55 8.66 -14.54 -4.46
N LEU A 56 8.45 -14.25 -5.75
CA LEU A 56 7.62 -13.13 -6.20
C LEU A 56 6.14 -13.33 -5.85
N GLU A 57 5.57 -14.50 -6.14
CA GLU A 57 4.18 -14.86 -5.81
C GLU A 57 3.90 -14.71 -4.30
N LEU A 58 4.87 -15.07 -3.45
CA LEU A 58 4.75 -14.93 -2.00
C LEU A 58 4.95 -13.49 -1.50
N CYS A 59 5.51 -12.59 -2.32
CA CYS A 59 5.74 -11.18 -1.97
C CYS A 59 4.63 -10.23 -2.47
N GLU A 60 3.64 -10.72 -3.22
CA GLU A 60 2.49 -9.92 -3.63
C GLU A 60 1.63 -9.53 -2.40
N PRO A 61 1.16 -8.27 -2.33
CA PRO A 61 0.33 -7.76 -1.23
C PRO A 61 -1.07 -8.38 -1.17
#